data_AF-A0A8C7YD01-F1
#
_entry.id   AF-A0A8C7YD01-F1
#
_cell.length_a   1.000
_cell.length_b   1.000
_cell.length_c   1.000
_cell.angle_alpha   90.00
_cell.angle_beta   90.00
_cell.angle_gamma   90.00
#
_symmetry.space_group_name_H-M   'P 1'
#
loop_
_entity.id
_entity.type
_entity.pdbx_description
1 polymer ?
#
loop_
_entity_poly.entity_id
_entity_poly.type
_entity_poly.pdbx_seq_one_letter_code
_entity_poly.pdbx_strand_id
1 'polypeptide(L)'
;MVALDWAVGTRHDNAGVKKRWEPRREHQLGRKGLGCFTQTPPVLLLIPQSWGGMTPHLKLLSQEALLQGFYVVVFHHRGTAGSPLSTARLLEFGDPSDLEEAVAYIHSRRPSSMLFAVSEGSGSGVLLSYLGECGSGSHLTAAAAISPVLLGQLWFETLMPPIYRWGALFHRKQQLSRYENSLKGILDVDRALSSSSLREFEEALFCTSDWEGYWGRNEPLRDADEVAVPVLCICSRDDPILPPASTLPLPLFLSNPYFLLVLTDRGGHCGFTLERQEDEKRWSHILALEYFRVVADFLKYEESDETRWRRSLEGSQSVQRRTETMSSEHSGVDDPENFTWKRSYTR
;
A
#
# COMPACT_ATOMS: atom_id res chain seq x y z
N MET A 1 2.24 18.07 7.28
CA MET A 1 3.36 17.16 7.54
C MET A 1 2.80 15.79 7.85
N VAL A 2 3.16 14.80 7.02
CA VAL A 2 2.87 13.39 7.26
C VAL A 2 4.08 12.67 7.82
N ALA A 3 3.86 11.53 8.45
CA ALA A 3 4.94 10.68 8.95
C ALA A 3 5.11 9.45 8.06
N LEU A 4 6.36 9.12 7.75
CA LEU A 4 6.77 7.92 7.03
C LEU A 4 7.69 7.10 7.94
N ASP A 5 7.25 5.90 8.29
CA ASP A 5 8.05 4.96 9.09
C ASP A 5 8.73 3.96 8.17
N TRP A 6 10.06 4.01 8.13
CA TRP A 6 10.89 3.12 7.33
C TRP A 6 11.26 1.90 8.16
N ALA A 7 11.01 0.71 7.63
CA ALA A 7 11.51 -0.52 8.24
C ALA A 7 13.05 -0.56 8.10
N VAL A 8 13.75 -0.66 9.23
CA VAL A 8 15.20 -0.79 9.32
C VAL A 8 15.52 -2.18 9.87
N GLY A 9 16.05 -3.07 9.02
CA GLY A 9 16.63 -4.32 9.47
C GLY A 9 17.89 -4.04 10.30
N THR A 10 18.03 -4.66 11.47
CA THR A 10 19.28 -4.60 12.22
C THR A 10 20.32 -5.41 11.45
N ARG A 11 21.19 -4.75 10.68
CA ARG A 11 22.45 -5.38 10.30
C ARG A 11 23.21 -5.65 11.58
N HIS A 12 23.41 -6.92 11.92
CA HIS A 12 24.35 -7.29 12.97
C HIS A 12 25.74 -6.80 12.56
N ASP A 13 26.25 -5.81 13.27
CA ASP A 13 27.66 -5.45 13.20
C ASP A 13 28.49 -6.67 13.60
N ASN A 14 29.44 -7.00 12.73
CA ASN A 14 30.30 -8.16 12.79
C ASN A 14 31.22 -8.09 14.03
N ALA A 15 30.78 -8.62 15.16
CA ALA A 15 31.63 -8.91 16.32
C ALA A 15 31.93 -10.42 16.32
N GLY A 16 33.18 -10.74 16.01
CA GLY A 16 33.59 -12.05 15.52
C GLY A 16 33.40 -13.22 16.49
N VAL A 17 32.98 -14.34 15.92
CA VAL A 17 33.31 -15.68 16.43
C VAL A 17 33.53 -16.60 15.23
N LYS A 18 34.81 -16.93 14.97
CA LYS A 18 35.16 -18.05 14.08
C LYS A 18 34.74 -19.36 14.74
N LYS A 19 33.76 -20.07 14.17
CA LYS A 19 33.63 -21.52 14.36
C LYS A 19 33.39 -22.22 13.03
N ARG A 20 34.38 -23.05 12.68
CA ARG A 20 34.47 -23.97 11.53
C ARG A 20 33.58 -25.18 11.78
N TRP A 21 32.70 -25.54 10.85
CA TRP A 21 32.04 -26.87 10.82
C TRP A 21 31.75 -27.35 9.38
N GLU A 22 31.91 -28.66 9.20
CA GLU A 22 31.86 -29.42 7.93
C GLU A 22 30.42 -29.78 7.48
N PRO A 23 30.17 -30.06 6.18
CA PRO A 23 28.82 -30.22 5.66
C PRO A 23 28.29 -31.65 5.80
N ARG A 24 27.09 -31.79 6.39
CA ARG A 24 26.23 -32.97 6.20
C ARG A 24 25.22 -32.69 5.09
N ARG A 25 25.16 -33.59 4.11
CA ARG A 25 24.21 -33.56 2.98
C ARG A 25 22.84 -34.02 3.47
N GLU A 26 21.82 -33.21 3.28
CA GLU A 26 20.44 -33.68 3.21
C GLU A 26 19.72 -32.96 2.07
N HIS A 27 19.13 -33.76 1.19
CA HIS A 27 18.39 -33.34 0.00
C HIS A 27 17.08 -32.68 0.42
N GLN A 28 16.94 -31.37 0.18
CA GLN A 28 15.64 -30.73 0.01
C GLN A 28 15.50 -30.19 -1.41
N LEU A 29 14.36 -30.54 -2.00
CA LEU A 29 13.94 -30.24 -3.36
C LEU A 29 13.79 -28.72 -3.55
N GLY A 30 14.36 -28.22 -4.65
CA GLY A 30 14.61 -26.79 -4.85
C GLY A 30 13.38 -25.90 -4.96
N ARG A 31 13.28 -24.93 -4.04
CA ARG A 31 12.78 -23.59 -4.34
C ARG A 31 14.00 -22.68 -4.38
N LYS A 32 14.42 -22.31 -5.59
CA LYS A 32 15.45 -21.31 -5.83
C LYS A 32 14.95 -19.96 -5.28
N GLY A 33 15.36 -19.59 -4.07
CA GLY A 33 15.42 -18.19 -3.66
C GLY A 33 16.50 -17.51 -4.48
N LEU A 34 16.14 -17.03 -5.68
CA LEU A 34 17.05 -16.39 -6.60
C LEU A 34 16.32 -15.22 -7.28
N GLY A 35 16.81 -14.03 -6.96
CA GLY A 35 16.33 -12.76 -7.47
C GLY A 35 16.48 -11.67 -6.43
N CYS A 36 17.70 -11.45 -5.89
CA CYS A 36 18.01 -10.17 -5.26
C CYS A 36 17.68 -9.08 -6.26
N PHE A 37 16.76 -8.17 -5.91
CA PHE A 37 16.54 -6.99 -6.71
C PHE A 37 17.90 -6.30 -6.95
N THR A 38 18.26 -6.22 -8.22
CA THR A 38 19.49 -5.69 -8.79
C THR A 38 19.77 -4.27 -8.28
N GLN A 39 20.83 -4.06 -7.48
CA GLN A 39 21.42 -2.78 -7.02
C GLN A 39 20.48 -1.71 -6.38
N THR A 40 19.17 -1.80 -6.57
CA THR A 40 18.10 -0.85 -6.24
C THR A 40 16.86 -1.65 -5.82
N PRO A 41 16.79 -2.09 -4.56
CA PRO A 41 15.64 -2.84 -4.06
C PRO A 41 14.34 -2.01 -4.15
N PRO A 42 13.21 -2.63 -4.53
CA PRO A 42 11.93 -1.96 -4.69
C PRO A 42 11.43 -1.46 -3.35
N VAL A 43 10.67 -0.37 -3.39
CA VAL A 43 10.04 0.20 -2.21
C VAL A 43 8.57 -0.24 -2.18
N LEU A 44 8.11 -0.71 -1.03
CA LEU A 44 6.72 -1.02 -0.76
C LEU A 44 6.15 -0.01 0.22
N LEU A 45 5.22 0.82 -0.25
CA LEU A 45 4.46 1.77 0.57
C LEU A 45 3.20 1.11 1.12
N LEU A 46 3.09 1.01 2.44
CA LEU A 46 1.92 0.50 3.14
C LEU A 46 1.02 1.67 3.56
N ILE A 47 -0.23 1.63 3.13
CA ILE A 47 -1.25 2.65 3.39
C ILE A 47 -2.28 2.03 4.35
N PRO A 48 -2.25 2.39 5.63
CA PRO A 48 -3.19 1.89 6.62
C PRO A 48 -4.58 2.46 6.43
N GLN A 49 -5.53 1.91 7.18
CA GLN A 49 -6.88 2.44 7.30
C GLN A 49 -6.85 3.91 7.74
N SER A 50 -7.96 4.62 7.52
CA SER A 50 -8.07 6.09 7.73
C SER A 50 -7.79 6.57 9.15
N TRP A 51 -7.82 5.68 10.15
CA TRP A 51 -7.36 6.00 11.51
C TRP A 51 -5.85 5.84 11.73
N GLY A 52 -5.12 5.33 10.75
CA GLY A 52 -3.68 5.15 10.76
C GLY A 52 -3.18 4.10 11.76
N GLY A 53 -1.86 4.05 11.89
CA GLY A 53 -1.16 3.06 12.70
C GLY A 53 -0.89 1.75 11.97
N MET A 54 -0.12 0.88 12.60
CA MET A 54 0.23 -0.43 12.07
C MET A 54 -0.75 -1.48 12.59
N THR A 55 -1.58 -2.01 11.71
CA THR A 55 -2.44 -3.15 12.03
C THR A 55 -1.61 -4.45 12.08
N PRO A 56 -2.07 -5.50 12.79
CA PRO A 56 -1.40 -6.80 12.74
C PRO A 56 -1.27 -7.33 11.31
N HIS A 57 -2.27 -7.07 10.46
CA HIS A 57 -2.29 -7.45 9.06
C HIS A 57 -1.18 -6.75 8.26
N LEU A 58 -1.03 -5.42 8.39
CA LEU A 58 0.07 -4.70 7.74
C LEU A 58 1.45 -5.05 8.31
N LYS A 59 1.55 -5.38 9.60
CA LYS A 59 2.80 -5.85 10.22
C LYS A 59 3.26 -7.16 9.58
N LEU A 60 2.35 -8.11 9.38
CA LEU A 60 2.65 -9.39 8.73
C LEU A 60 3.02 -9.19 7.26
N LEU A 61 2.28 -8.36 6.53
CA LEU A 61 2.64 -8.00 5.16
C LEU A 61 4.03 -7.35 5.09
N SER A 62 4.36 -6.46 6.03
CA SER A 62 5.67 -5.84 6.12
C SER A 62 6.77 -6.88 6.34
N GLN A 63 6.54 -7.90 7.18
CA GLN A 63 7.50 -8.96 7.43
C GLN A 63 7.75 -9.80 6.17
N GLU A 64 6.68 -10.24 5.50
CA GLU A 64 6.78 -11.00 4.26
C GLU A 64 7.48 -10.19 3.15
N ALA A 65 7.18 -8.90 3.03
CA ALA A 65 7.82 -8.01 2.06
C ALA A 65 9.32 -7.82 2.34
N LEU A 66 9.71 -7.67 3.61
CA LEU A 66 11.12 -7.56 4.01
C LEU A 66 11.90 -8.84 3.66
N LEU A 67 11.30 -10.02 3.90
CA LEU A 67 11.88 -11.31 3.54
C LEU A 67 12.06 -11.47 2.02
N GLN A 68 11.21 -10.82 1.22
CA GLN A 68 11.32 -10.77 -0.24
C GLN A 68 12.23 -9.65 -0.77
N GLY A 69 12.89 -8.90 0.11
CA GLY A 69 13.87 -7.88 -0.26
C GLY A 69 13.30 -6.51 -0.62
N PHE A 70 12.04 -6.23 -0.26
CA PHE A 70 11.46 -4.89 -0.38
C PHE A 70 11.97 -3.96 0.73
N TYR A 71 12.15 -2.69 0.41
CA TYR A 71 12.18 -1.63 1.42
C TYR A 71 10.77 -1.23 1.78
N VAL A 72 10.34 -1.54 3.00
CA VAL A 72 8.98 -1.22 3.45
C VAL A 72 8.94 0.17 4.09
N VAL A 73 7.95 0.96 3.67
CA VAL A 73 7.63 2.28 4.20
C VAL A 73 6.17 2.31 4.58
N VAL A 74 5.84 2.84 5.75
CA VAL A 74 4.47 2.95 6.22
C VAL A 74 4.05 4.41 6.20
N PHE A 75 2.96 4.69 5.50
CA PHE A 75 2.35 6.00 5.44
C PHE A 75 1.45 6.22 6.65
N HIS A 76 1.62 7.34 7.34
CA HIS A 76 0.74 7.74 8.43
C HIS A 76 0.10 9.09 8.11
N HIS A 77 -1.22 9.08 8.00
CA HIS A 77 -2.03 10.29 7.89
C HIS A 77 -1.69 11.26 9.03
N ARG A 78 -1.75 12.57 8.73
CA ARG A 78 -1.60 13.63 9.73
C ARG A 78 -2.51 13.40 10.95
N GLY A 79 -1.99 13.63 12.15
CA GLY A 79 -2.74 13.42 13.40
C GLY A 79 -2.95 11.95 13.82
N THR A 80 -2.43 10.98 13.06
CA THR A 80 -2.52 9.54 13.38
C THR A 80 -1.15 8.96 13.77
N ALA A 81 -1.13 7.80 14.44
CA ALA A 81 0.09 7.06 14.78
C ALA A 81 1.20 7.89 15.48
N GLY A 82 0.82 8.90 16.27
CA GLY A 82 1.75 9.81 16.95
C GLY A 82 2.38 10.88 16.05
N SER A 83 1.94 11.00 14.79
CA SER A 83 2.28 12.12 13.92
C SER A 83 1.53 13.38 14.38
N PRO A 84 2.22 14.47 14.73
CA PRO A 84 1.56 15.69 15.17
C PRO A 84 0.82 16.37 14.03
N LEU A 85 -0.24 17.10 14.36
CA LEU A 85 -0.94 17.95 13.42
C LEU A 85 -0.19 19.29 13.28
N SER A 86 0.63 19.45 12.24
CA SER A 86 1.44 20.65 12.03
C SER A 86 0.65 21.86 11.50
N THR A 87 -0.52 21.62 10.94
CA THR A 87 -1.45 22.61 10.38
C THR A 87 -2.85 22.26 10.82
N ALA A 88 -3.71 23.22 11.11
CA ALA A 88 -5.07 22.95 11.59
C ALA A 88 -6.05 22.51 10.46
N ARG A 89 -5.63 21.52 9.66
CA ARG A 89 -6.36 20.88 8.57
C ARG A 89 -6.32 19.38 8.77
N LEU A 90 -7.49 18.77 8.93
CA LEU A 90 -7.69 17.31 8.84
C LEU A 90 -7.80 16.89 7.37
N LEU A 91 -7.59 15.60 7.12
CA LEU A 91 -7.68 15.03 5.78
C LEU A 91 -9.10 14.50 5.54
N GLU A 92 -9.69 14.87 4.40
CA GLU A 92 -10.96 14.30 3.92
C GLU A 92 -10.71 12.85 3.45
N PHE A 93 -11.78 12.05 3.29
CA PHE A 93 -11.65 10.62 3.00
C PHE A 93 -10.88 10.32 1.71
N GLY A 94 -11.15 11.10 0.66
CA GLY A 94 -10.58 10.90 -0.68
C GLY A 94 -9.52 11.93 -1.05
N ASP A 95 -9.01 12.72 -0.10
CA ASP A 95 -7.99 13.75 -0.37
C ASP A 95 -6.60 13.10 -0.46
N PRO A 96 -5.97 13.07 -1.66
CA PRO A 96 -4.70 12.39 -1.87
C PRO A 96 -3.48 13.27 -1.58
N SER A 97 -3.66 14.55 -1.22
CA SER A 97 -2.55 15.53 -1.16
C SER A 97 -1.40 15.09 -0.24
N ASP A 98 -1.73 14.51 0.90
CA ASP A 98 -0.77 13.95 1.85
C ASP A 98 -0.02 12.73 1.29
N LEU A 99 -0.70 11.90 0.51
CA LEU A 99 -0.12 10.70 -0.13
C LEU A 99 0.76 11.10 -1.31
N GLU A 100 0.35 12.10 -2.10
CA GLU A 100 1.13 12.66 -3.20
C GLU A 100 2.49 13.17 -2.71
N GLU A 101 2.49 13.96 -1.63
CA GLU A 101 3.71 14.48 -1.00
C GLU A 101 4.61 13.33 -0.49
N ALA A 102 4.02 12.30 0.11
CA ALA A 102 4.74 11.11 0.56
C ALA A 102 5.38 10.33 -0.59
N VAL A 103 4.64 10.09 -1.67
CA VAL A 103 5.12 9.36 -2.85
C VAL A 103 6.24 10.15 -3.54
N ALA A 104 6.06 11.46 -3.74
CA ALA A 104 7.10 12.34 -4.28
C ALA A 104 8.37 12.35 -3.40
N TYR A 105 8.21 12.39 -2.08
CA TYR A 105 9.33 12.30 -1.14
C TYR A 105 10.08 10.98 -1.28
N ILE A 106 9.37 9.85 -1.29
CA ILE A 106 9.97 8.52 -1.42
C ILE A 106 10.71 8.39 -2.75
N HIS A 107 10.08 8.83 -3.86
CA HIS A 107 10.70 8.83 -5.17
C HIS A 107 11.98 9.69 -5.21
N SER A 108 11.95 10.90 -4.63
CA SER A 108 13.14 11.77 -4.56
C SER A 108 14.32 11.14 -3.80
N ARG A 109 14.04 10.31 -2.79
CA ARG A 109 15.05 9.61 -1.99
C ARG A 109 15.60 8.38 -2.69
N ARG A 110 14.80 7.73 -3.54
CA ARG A 110 15.08 6.45 -4.19
C ARG A 110 14.62 6.50 -5.67
N PRO A 111 15.17 7.39 -6.52
CA PRO A 111 14.64 7.66 -7.85
C PRO A 111 14.73 6.48 -8.81
N SER A 112 15.68 5.57 -8.58
CA SER A 112 15.89 4.38 -9.41
C SER A 112 15.17 3.12 -8.90
N SER A 113 14.44 3.20 -7.79
CA SER A 113 13.71 2.06 -7.23
C SER A 113 12.27 2.06 -7.75
N MET A 114 11.79 0.90 -8.20
CA MET A 114 10.35 0.71 -8.41
C MET A 114 9.61 0.93 -7.09
N LEU A 115 8.47 1.61 -7.16
CA LEU A 115 7.67 1.97 -6.00
C LEU A 115 6.29 1.32 -6.13
N PHE A 116 5.96 0.44 -5.20
CA PHE A 116 4.66 -0.23 -5.11
C PHE A 116 3.89 0.29 -3.91
N ALA A 117 2.56 0.26 -3.99
CA ALA A 117 1.70 0.64 -2.86
C ALA A 117 0.69 -0.46 -2.53
N VAL A 118 0.49 -0.73 -1.24
CA VAL A 118 -0.60 -1.59 -0.74
C VAL A 118 -1.43 -0.82 0.26
N SER A 119 -2.74 -0.72 0.02
CA SER A 119 -3.69 -0.19 0.99
C SER A 119 -4.49 -1.27 1.70
N GLU A 120 -4.83 -1.00 2.96
CA GLU A 120 -5.75 -1.80 3.76
C GLU A 120 -7.07 -1.07 3.98
N GLY A 121 -8.20 -1.71 3.68
CA GLY A 121 -9.53 -1.21 4.06
C GLY A 121 -9.80 0.19 3.53
N SER A 122 -10.22 1.10 4.43
CA SER A 122 -10.47 2.51 4.12
C SER A 122 -9.24 3.30 3.64
N GLY A 123 -8.02 2.78 3.83
CA GLY A 123 -6.80 3.39 3.26
C GLY A 123 -6.78 3.39 1.73
N SER A 124 -7.59 2.52 1.11
CA SER A 124 -7.79 2.52 -0.34
C SER A 124 -8.43 3.82 -0.86
N GLY A 125 -9.17 4.55 -0.03
CA GLY A 125 -9.81 5.81 -0.43
C GLY A 125 -8.81 6.82 -0.97
N VAL A 126 -7.74 7.08 -0.21
CA VAL A 126 -6.66 7.99 -0.62
C VAL A 126 -5.79 7.40 -1.73
N LEU A 127 -5.57 6.08 -1.74
CA LEU A 127 -4.75 5.42 -2.77
C LEU A 127 -5.41 5.51 -4.14
N LEU A 128 -6.68 5.16 -4.25
CA LEU A 128 -7.41 5.18 -5.52
C LEU A 128 -7.61 6.61 -6.02
N SER A 129 -7.90 7.54 -5.10
CA SER A 129 -7.96 8.98 -5.41
C SER A 129 -6.63 9.50 -5.98
N TYR A 130 -5.52 9.16 -5.34
CA TYR A 130 -4.17 9.53 -5.80
C TYR A 130 -3.87 8.97 -7.20
N LEU A 131 -4.22 7.70 -7.44
CA LEU A 131 -3.97 7.06 -8.73
C LEU A 131 -4.78 7.69 -9.86
N GLY A 132 -6.03 8.06 -9.59
CA GLY A 132 -6.88 8.75 -10.56
C GLY A 132 -6.42 10.17 -10.83
N GLU A 133 -6.22 10.98 -9.79
CA GLU A 133 -5.83 12.39 -9.95
C GLU A 133 -4.42 12.56 -10.56
N CYS A 134 -3.47 11.70 -10.19
CA CYS A 134 -2.13 11.77 -10.77
C CYS A 134 -2.04 11.16 -12.17
N GLY A 135 -2.88 10.16 -12.47
CA GLY A 135 -2.85 9.39 -13.71
C GLY A 135 -1.44 8.96 -14.13
N SER A 136 -1.03 9.33 -15.35
CA SER A 136 0.31 9.03 -15.89
C SER A 136 1.46 9.73 -15.17
N GLY A 137 1.18 10.72 -14.32
CA GLY A 137 2.17 11.40 -13.48
C GLY A 137 2.51 10.62 -12.21
N SER A 138 1.85 9.49 -11.93
CA SER A 138 2.12 8.69 -10.75
C SER A 138 3.56 8.14 -10.77
N HIS A 139 4.23 8.20 -9.61
CA HIS A 139 5.53 7.53 -9.42
C HIS A 139 5.39 6.06 -9.00
N LEU A 140 4.15 5.56 -8.83
CA LEU A 140 3.92 4.17 -8.52
C LEU A 140 4.08 3.31 -9.78
N THR A 141 4.69 2.15 -9.62
CA THR A 141 4.82 1.13 -10.67
C THR A 141 3.56 0.26 -10.76
N ALA A 142 2.99 -0.09 -9.60
CA ALA A 142 1.70 -0.76 -9.47
C ALA A 142 1.16 -0.60 -8.04
N ALA A 143 -0.13 -0.86 -7.88
CA ALA A 143 -0.81 -0.79 -6.61
C ALA A 143 -1.65 -2.04 -6.32
N ALA A 144 -1.85 -2.34 -5.05
CA ALA A 144 -2.83 -3.33 -4.61
C ALA A 144 -3.66 -2.79 -3.45
N ALA A 145 -4.93 -3.20 -3.37
CA ALA A 145 -5.84 -2.80 -2.32
C ALA A 145 -6.55 -4.03 -1.75
N ILE A 146 -6.38 -4.24 -0.44
CA ILE A 146 -6.94 -5.38 0.27
C ILE A 146 -8.20 -4.92 1.02
N SER A 147 -9.34 -5.52 0.68
CA SER A 147 -10.67 -5.13 1.12
C SER A 147 -10.97 -3.64 0.88
N PRO A 148 -10.80 -3.13 -0.36
CA PRO A 148 -10.91 -1.70 -0.64
C PRO A 148 -12.33 -1.16 -0.45
N VAL A 149 -12.42 0.08 0.01
CA VAL A 149 -13.60 0.92 -0.08
C VAL A 149 -13.60 1.57 -1.47
N LEU A 150 -14.27 0.91 -2.42
CA LEU A 150 -14.38 1.37 -3.81
C LEU A 150 -15.43 2.47 -4.00
N LEU A 151 -16.51 2.39 -3.22
CA LEU A 151 -17.61 3.35 -3.23
C LEU A 151 -17.74 3.96 -1.83
N GLY A 152 -17.07 5.10 -1.62
CA GLY A 152 -16.95 5.78 -0.33
C GLY A 152 -18.29 6.29 0.17
N GLN A 153 -19.08 6.96 -0.67
CA GLN A 153 -20.41 7.44 -0.28
C GLN A 153 -21.28 6.30 0.24
N LEU A 154 -21.36 5.24 -0.55
CA LEU A 154 -22.14 4.05 -0.21
C LEU A 154 -21.61 3.37 1.05
N TRP A 155 -20.29 3.36 1.28
CA TRP A 155 -19.70 2.77 2.48
C TRP A 155 -20.12 3.50 3.76
N PHE A 156 -20.19 4.84 3.74
CA PHE A 156 -20.69 5.62 4.88
C PHE A 156 -22.20 5.51 5.08
N GLU A 157 -22.96 5.25 4.02
CA GLU A 157 -24.41 5.08 4.06
C GLU A 157 -24.83 3.64 4.43
N THR A 158 -23.98 2.66 4.14
CA THR A 158 -24.27 1.25 4.42
C THR A 158 -24.11 0.93 5.91
N LEU A 159 -25.07 0.17 6.43
CA LEU A 159 -25.06 -0.28 7.83
C LEU A 159 -24.06 -1.43 8.02
N MET A 160 -22.86 -1.10 8.54
CA MET A 160 -21.94 -2.11 9.10
C MET A 160 -22.43 -2.60 10.47
N PRO A 161 -22.02 -3.81 10.94
CA PRO A 161 -22.43 -4.33 12.23
C PRO A 161 -22.11 -3.33 13.38
N PRO A 162 -23.02 -3.18 14.37
CA PRO A 162 -22.93 -2.11 15.37
C PRO A 162 -21.60 -2.04 16.12
N ILE A 163 -20.95 -3.19 16.36
CA ILE A 163 -19.65 -3.23 17.07
C ILE A 163 -18.52 -2.60 16.26
N TYR A 164 -18.46 -2.84 14.94
CA TYR A 164 -17.45 -2.22 14.07
C TYR A 164 -17.73 -0.73 13.91
N ARG A 165 -19.00 -0.36 13.73
CA ARG A 165 -19.43 1.05 13.64
C ARG A 165 -19.06 1.83 14.90
N TRP A 166 -19.37 1.28 16.06
CA TRP A 166 -19.07 1.92 17.34
C TRP A 166 -17.56 2.09 17.53
N GLY A 167 -16.77 1.05 17.24
CA GLY A 167 -15.30 1.10 17.34
C GLY A 167 -14.68 2.14 16.41
N ALA A 168 -15.11 2.18 15.15
CA ALA A 168 -14.63 3.14 14.16
C ALA A 168 -14.97 4.58 14.56
N LEU A 169 -16.22 4.85 14.97
CA LEU A 169 -16.66 6.17 15.41
C LEU A 169 -15.93 6.61 16.69
N PHE A 170 -15.79 5.69 17.67
CA PHE A 170 -15.07 5.96 18.91
C PHE A 170 -13.62 6.36 18.63
N HIS A 171 -12.94 5.63 17.75
CA HIS A 171 -11.55 5.93 17.39
C HIS A 171 -11.43 7.29 16.70
N ARG A 172 -12.31 7.61 15.74
CA ARG A 172 -12.33 8.91 15.05
C ARG A 172 -12.58 10.07 16.01
N LYS A 173 -13.51 9.93 16.95
CA LYS A 173 -13.75 10.92 18.01
C LYS A 173 -12.53 11.07 18.92
N GLN A 174 -11.92 9.97 19.34
CA GLN A 174 -10.72 10.02 20.17
C GLN A 174 -9.56 10.76 19.48
N GLN A 175 -9.39 10.57 18.17
CA GLN A 175 -8.41 11.31 17.37
C GLN A 175 -8.73 12.80 17.32
N LEU A 176 -9.98 13.16 17.05
CA LEU A 176 -10.42 14.55 16.99
C LEU A 176 -10.25 15.25 18.35
N SER A 177 -10.63 14.61 19.45
CA SER A 177 -10.50 15.17 20.81
C SER A 177 -9.06 15.51 21.18
N ARG A 178 -8.04 14.83 20.62
CA ARG A 178 -6.63 15.18 20.87
C ARG A 178 -6.25 16.56 20.34
N TYR A 179 -6.96 17.04 19.33
CA TYR A 179 -6.67 18.30 18.64
C TYR A 179 -7.83 19.30 18.73
N GLU A 180 -8.80 19.07 19.63
CA GLU A 180 -10.00 19.91 19.77
C GLU A 180 -9.63 21.39 19.90
N ASN A 181 -8.74 21.74 20.84
CA ASN A 181 -8.34 23.13 21.07
C ASN A 181 -7.72 23.81 19.84
N SER A 182 -7.06 23.03 18.97
CA SER A 182 -6.45 23.53 17.74
C SER A 182 -7.45 23.65 16.58
N LEU A 183 -8.58 22.96 16.65
CA LEU A 183 -9.56 22.84 15.55
C LEU A 183 -10.88 23.57 15.81
N LYS A 184 -11.22 23.89 17.07
CA LYS A 184 -12.51 24.48 17.49
C LYS A 184 -12.86 25.83 16.84
N GLY A 185 -11.88 26.54 16.28
CA GLY A 185 -12.09 27.79 15.52
C GLY A 185 -12.18 27.63 14.01
N ILE A 186 -12.02 26.41 13.49
CA ILE A 186 -11.94 26.11 12.04
C ILE A 186 -13.01 25.09 11.66
N LEU A 187 -13.27 24.11 12.53
CA LEU A 187 -14.22 23.03 12.34
C LEU A 187 -15.25 23.03 13.47
N ASP A 188 -16.44 22.51 13.19
CA ASP A 188 -17.47 22.28 14.21
C ASP A 188 -17.18 20.99 15.00
N VAL A 189 -16.16 21.08 15.86
CA VAL A 189 -15.68 19.95 16.67
C VAL A 189 -16.75 19.44 17.62
N ASP A 190 -17.56 20.33 18.20
CA ASP A 190 -18.61 19.96 19.15
C ASP A 190 -19.72 19.13 18.46
N ARG A 191 -20.13 19.51 17.25
CA ARG A 191 -21.05 18.71 16.42
C ARG A 191 -20.44 17.37 16.03
N ALA A 192 -19.18 17.34 15.61
CA ALA A 192 -18.51 16.09 15.25
C ALA A 192 -18.39 15.14 16.46
N LEU A 193 -18.03 15.64 17.65
CA LEU A 193 -17.93 14.83 18.86
C LEU A 193 -19.29 14.35 19.41
N SER A 194 -20.38 15.03 19.08
CA SER A 194 -21.75 14.62 19.47
C SER A 194 -22.44 13.66 18.48
N SER A 195 -21.87 13.45 17.29
CA SER A 195 -22.41 12.56 16.25
C SER A 195 -22.68 11.11 16.70
N SER A 196 -23.67 10.45 16.11
CA SER A 196 -24.06 9.07 16.41
C SER A 196 -23.69 8.07 15.30
N SER A 197 -23.17 8.58 14.19
CA SER A 197 -22.79 7.81 13.01
C SER A 197 -21.48 8.31 12.42
N LEU A 198 -20.76 7.43 11.70
CA LEU A 198 -19.57 7.84 10.93
C LEU A 198 -19.93 8.89 9.87
N ARG A 199 -21.11 8.76 9.26
CA ARG A 199 -21.64 9.74 8.32
C ARG A 199 -21.83 11.12 8.98
N GLU A 200 -22.56 11.20 10.08
CA GLU A 200 -22.75 12.48 10.81
C GLU A 200 -21.42 13.09 11.26
N PHE A 201 -20.47 12.23 11.67
CA PHE A 201 -19.13 12.67 12.05
C PHE A 201 -18.39 13.31 10.87
N GLU A 202 -18.39 12.65 9.71
CA GLU A 202 -17.71 13.13 8.49
C GLU A 202 -18.42 14.37 7.92
N GLU A 203 -19.76 14.37 7.89
CA GLU A 203 -20.59 15.50 7.50
C GLU A 203 -20.31 16.74 8.36
N ALA A 204 -20.17 16.58 9.68
CA ALA A 204 -19.89 17.68 10.59
C ALA A 204 -18.50 18.29 10.38
N LEU A 205 -17.52 17.50 9.93
CA LEU A 205 -16.15 17.96 9.75
C LEU A 205 -15.90 18.58 8.38
N PHE A 206 -16.46 18.02 7.31
CA PHE A 206 -15.99 18.35 5.95
C PHE A 206 -17.10 18.79 4.99
N CYS A 207 -18.37 18.53 5.28
CA CYS A 207 -19.46 18.93 4.40
C CYS A 207 -19.85 20.39 4.65
N THR A 208 -19.41 21.28 3.76
CA THR A 208 -19.75 22.71 3.81
C THR A 208 -21.05 23.05 3.08
N SER A 209 -21.39 22.32 2.01
CA SER A 209 -22.63 22.48 1.24
C SER A 209 -23.61 21.32 1.46
N ASP A 210 -23.25 20.14 0.96
CA ASP A 210 -24.11 18.98 0.83
C ASP A 210 -23.28 17.70 0.69
N TRP A 211 -23.88 16.58 1.07
CA TRP A 211 -23.20 15.28 1.11
C TRP A 211 -22.80 14.77 -0.28
N GLU A 212 -23.65 15.01 -1.29
CA GLU A 212 -23.39 14.61 -2.67
C GLU A 212 -22.22 15.41 -3.27
N GLY A 213 -22.21 16.74 -3.06
CA GLY A 213 -21.08 17.60 -3.44
C GLY A 213 -19.76 17.25 -2.74
N TYR A 214 -19.79 16.80 -1.49
CA TYR A 214 -18.60 16.28 -0.80
C TYR A 214 -18.04 15.03 -1.50
N TRP A 215 -18.91 14.06 -1.81
CA TRP A 215 -18.50 12.82 -2.48
C TRP A 215 -18.09 13.03 -3.94
N GLY A 216 -18.65 14.01 -4.63
CA GLY A 216 -18.18 14.38 -5.98
C GLY A 216 -16.67 14.70 -6.03
N ARG A 217 -16.06 15.08 -4.91
CA ARG A 217 -14.60 15.34 -4.79
C ARG A 217 -13.83 14.31 -3.96
N ASN A 218 -14.52 13.41 -3.26
CA ASN A 218 -13.92 12.45 -2.32
C ASN A 218 -14.15 10.99 -2.69
N GLU A 219 -14.96 10.71 -3.71
CA GLU A 219 -15.22 9.35 -4.16
C GLU A 219 -13.91 8.70 -4.64
N PRO A 220 -13.47 7.55 -4.10
CA PRO A 220 -12.17 6.96 -4.42
C PRO A 220 -11.98 6.63 -5.90
N LEU A 221 -13.08 6.34 -6.60
CA LEU A 221 -13.07 6.00 -8.03
C LEU A 221 -13.51 7.16 -8.95
N ARG A 222 -13.56 8.40 -8.46
CA ARG A 222 -14.03 9.56 -9.25
C ARG A 222 -13.28 9.76 -10.57
N ASP A 223 -11.97 9.49 -10.58
CA ASP A 223 -11.06 9.63 -11.73
C ASP A 223 -10.47 8.27 -12.14
N ALA A 224 -11.22 7.17 -11.96
CA ALA A 224 -10.73 5.82 -12.22
C ALA A 224 -10.31 5.57 -13.68
N ASP A 225 -10.87 6.32 -14.63
CA ASP A 225 -10.52 6.24 -16.06
C ASP A 225 -9.13 6.84 -16.36
N GLU A 226 -8.61 7.72 -15.50
CA GLU A 226 -7.29 8.36 -15.65
C GLU A 226 -6.16 7.52 -15.04
N VAL A 227 -6.49 6.46 -14.30
CA VAL A 227 -5.51 5.56 -13.69
C VAL A 227 -4.63 4.93 -14.76
N ALA A 228 -3.32 5.14 -14.65
CA ALA A 228 -2.34 4.73 -15.66
C ALA A 228 -1.37 3.63 -15.19
N VAL A 229 -1.62 3.02 -14.03
CA VAL A 229 -0.78 1.95 -13.46
C VAL A 229 -1.64 0.76 -13.04
N PRO A 230 -1.14 -0.48 -13.14
CA PRO A 230 -1.92 -1.65 -12.76
C PRO A 230 -2.33 -1.65 -11.27
N VAL A 231 -3.62 -1.89 -11.00
CA VAL A 231 -4.22 -1.91 -9.66
C VAL A 231 -4.91 -3.26 -9.40
N LEU A 232 -4.46 -3.97 -8.38
CA LEU A 232 -5.08 -5.22 -7.93
C LEU A 232 -6.01 -4.96 -6.74
N CYS A 233 -7.31 -5.20 -6.90
CA CYS A 233 -8.30 -5.17 -5.82
C CYS A 233 -8.63 -6.58 -5.35
N ILE A 234 -8.45 -6.85 -4.05
CA ILE A 234 -8.78 -8.14 -3.43
C ILE A 234 -10.00 -7.94 -2.52
N CYS A 235 -11.13 -8.54 -2.89
CA CYS A 235 -12.41 -8.42 -2.22
C CYS A 235 -12.96 -9.80 -1.82
N SER A 236 -13.76 -9.83 -0.76
CA SER A 236 -14.52 -11.00 -0.34
C SER A 236 -16.02 -10.69 -0.36
N ARG A 237 -16.85 -11.69 -0.68
CA ARG A 237 -18.32 -11.55 -0.68
C ARG A 237 -18.92 -11.51 0.72
N ASP A 238 -18.21 -12.06 1.70
CA ASP A 238 -18.60 -12.12 3.11
C ASP A 238 -17.98 -11.02 3.97
N ASP A 239 -17.41 -9.96 3.37
CA ASP A 239 -16.87 -8.82 4.10
C ASP A 239 -17.99 -8.11 4.90
N PRO A 240 -17.94 -8.09 6.24
CA PRO A 240 -18.99 -7.48 7.05
C PRO A 240 -18.85 -5.95 7.16
N ILE A 241 -17.77 -5.36 6.66
CA ILE A 241 -17.44 -3.92 6.81
C ILE A 241 -17.67 -3.15 5.50
N LEU A 242 -17.62 -3.84 4.35
CA LEU A 242 -17.88 -3.25 3.04
C LEU A 242 -19.36 -3.37 2.63
N PRO A 243 -19.82 -2.56 1.66
CA PRO A 243 -21.14 -2.75 1.07
C PRO A 243 -21.26 -4.13 0.40
N PRO A 244 -22.50 -4.64 0.21
CA PRO A 244 -22.72 -5.96 -0.38
C PRO A 244 -21.99 -6.12 -1.72
N ALA A 245 -21.45 -7.32 -2.00
CA ALA A 245 -20.70 -7.57 -3.23
C ALA A 245 -21.48 -7.29 -4.54
N SER A 246 -22.81 -7.18 -4.48
CA SER A 246 -23.65 -6.75 -5.60
C SER A 246 -23.44 -5.29 -6.01
N THR A 247 -22.87 -4.46 -5.13
CA THR A 247 -22.61 -3.04 -5.38
C THR A 247 -21.21 -2.80 -5.93
N LEU A 248 -20.40 -3.86 -6.13
CA LEU A 248 -19.08 -3.72 -6.73
C LEU A 248 -19.23 -3.17 -8.16
N PRO A 249 -18.38 -2.20 -8.56
CA PRO A 249 -18.41 -1.63 -9.90
C PRO A 249 -17.78 -2.59 -10.91
N LEU A 250 -18.41 -3.76 -11.13
CA LEU A 250 -17.94 -4.79 -12.07
C LEU A 250 -17.68 -4.25 -13.49
N PRO A 251 -18.47 -3.30 -14.04
CA PRO A 251 -18.15 -2.71 -15.33
C PRO A 251 -16.73 -2.13 -15.41
N LEU A 252 -16.25 -1.44 -14.37
CA LEU A 252 -14.88 -0.89 -14.32
C LEU A 252 -13.83 -1.99 -14.50
N PHE A 253 -13.97 -3.09 -13.77
CA PHE A 253 -13.02 -4.21 -13.83
C PHE A 253 -13.10 -5.03 -15.13
N LEU A 254 -14.18 -4.87 -15.91
CA LEU A 254 -14.35 -5.54 -17.20
C LEU A 254 -13.86 -4.67 -18.36
N SER A 255 -13.93 -3.34 -18.24
CA SER A 255 -13.58 -2.40 -19.31
C SER A 255 -12.21 -1.76 -19.16
N ASN A 256 -11.75 -1.52 -17.93
CA ASN A 256 -10.50 -0.81 -17.67
C ASN A 256 -9.32 -1.79 -17.62
N PRO A 257 -8.30 -1.64 -18.47
CA PRO A 257 -7.17 -2.59 -18.55
C PRO A 257 -6.23 -2.52 -17.34
N TYR A 258 -6.30 -1.45 -16.54
CA TYR A 258 -5.44 -1.28 -15.37
C TYR A 258 -6.03 -1.89 -14.10
N PHE A 259 -7.34 -2.14 -14.04
CA PHE A 259 -7.98 -2.66 -12.83
C PHE A 259 -8.18 -4.17 -12.89
N LEU A 260 -7.66 -4.87 -11.87
CA LEU A 260 -7.86 -6.30 -11.68
C LEU A 260 -8.68 -6.54 -10.41
N LEU A 261 -9.67 -7.42 -10.50
CA LEU A 261 -10.47 -7.83 -9.35
C LEU A 261 -10.24 -9.31 -9.02
N VAL A 262 -9.87 -9.57 -7.79
CA VAL A 262 -9.93 -10.89 -7.17
C VAL A 262 -11.10 -10.87 -6.20
N LEU A 263 -12.18 -11.58 -6.54
CA LEU A 263 -13.38 -11.68 -5.71
C LEU A 263 -13.54 -13.11 -5.21
N THR A 264 -13.47 -13.31 -3.90
CA THR A 264 -13.64 -14.62 -3.25
C THR A 264 -14.99 -14.73 -2.54
N ASP A 265 -15.50 -15.95 -2.38
CA ASP A 265 -16.72 -16.17 -1.60
C ASP A 265 -16.51 -15.95 -0.10
N ARG A 266 -15.29 -16.22 0.38
CA ARG A 266 -14.89 -16.06 1.78
C ARG A 266 -13.57 -15.33 1.93
N GLY A 267 -13.44 -14.61 3.03
CA GLY A 267 -12.23 -13.89 3.42
C GLY A 267 -12.48 -12.81 4.46
N GLY A 268 -13.73 -12.40 4.68
CA GLY A 268 -14.08 -11.29 5.58
C GLY A 268 -13.31 -10.01 5.24
N HIS A 269 -13.23 -9.08 6.21
CA HIS A 269 -12.43 -7.88 6.06
C HIS A 269 -10.96 -8.15 6.38
N CYS A 270 -10.11 -8.22 5.35
CA CYS A 270 -8.67 -8.50 5.46
C CYS A 270 -8.32 -9.85 6.14
N GLY A 271 -9.26 -10.79 6.14
CA GLY A 271 -9.15 -12.10 6.79
C GLY A 271 -8.76 -13.25 5.85
N PHE A 272 -8.01 -12.95 4.78
CA PHE A 272 -7.61 -13.88 3.73
C PHE A 272 -6.53 -14.89 4.19
N THR A 273 -6.87 -15.80 5.09
CA THR A 273 -5.97 -16.80 5.69
C THR A 273 -5.79 -18.04 4.81
N LEU A 274 -4.66 -18.73 4.93
CA LEU A 274 -4.50 -20.07 4.35
C LEU A 274 -5.12 -21.12 5.29
N GLU A 275 -5.97 -21.99 4.74
CA GLU A 275 -6.76 -23.00 5.49
C GLU A 275 -5.94 -24.05 6.27
N ARG A 276 -4.60 -24.00 6.27
CA ARG A 276 -3.79 -25.18 6.62
C ARG A 276 -2.39 -24.96 7.21
N GLN A 277 -2.04 -23.75 7.67
CA GLN A 277 -0.76 -23.54 8.34
C GLN A 277 -0.90 -22.92 9.73
N GLU A 278 -0.03 -23.35 10.65
CA GLU A 278 0.19 -22.73 11.96
C GLU A 278 0.87 -21.35 11.84
N ASP A 279 1.46 -21.06 10.67
CA ASP A 279 2.01 -19.75 10.34
C ASP A 279 0.88 -18.73 10.09
N GLU A 280 0.97 -17.53 10.68
CA GLU A 280 0.06 -16.39 10.51
C GLU A 280 0.05 -15.77 9.08
N LYS A 281 0.32 -16.58 8.05
CA LYS A 281 0.39 -16.16 6.65
C LYS A 281 -0.99 -15.96 6.06
N ARG A 282 -1.12 -14.88 5.29
CA ARG A 282 -2.33 -14.56 4.52
C ARG A 282 -2.02 -14.68 3.04
N TRP A 283 -2.89 -15.37 2.30
CA TRP A 283 -2.68 -15.55 0.87
C TRP A 283 -2.81 -14.24 0.11
N SER A 284 -3.58 -13.26 0.60
CA SER A 284 -3.68 -11.93 0.01
C SER A 284 -2.34 -11.19 0.01
N HIS A 285 -1.51 -11.38 1.04
CA HIS A 285 -0.19 -10.78 1.13
C HIS A 285 0.75 -11.40 0.10
N ILE A 286 0.75 -12.73 0.03
CA ILE A 286 1.55 -13.48 -0.94
C ILE A 286 1.16 -13.07 -2.35
N LEU A 287 -0.15 -13.03 -2.64
CA LEU A 287 -0.67 -12.63 -3.94
C LEU A 287 -0.26 -11.20 -4.30
N ALA A 288 -0.41 -10.23 -3.39
CA ALA A 288 -0.03 -8.85 -3.66
C ALA A 288 1.48 -8.70 -3.98
N LEU A 289 2.33 -9.39 -3.22
CA LEU A 289 3.78 -9.37 -3.45
C LEU A 289 4.18 -10.10 -4.74
N GLU A 290 3.55 -11.24 -5.04
CA GLU A 290 3.76 -11.97 -6.29
C GLU A 290 3.28 -11.15 -7.49
N TYR A 291 2.13 -10.50 -7.38
CA TYR A 291 1.60 -9.58 -8.37
C TYR A 291 2.60 -8.46 -8.70
N PHE A 292 3.16 -7.79 -7.69
CA PHE A 292 4.18 -6.76 -7.92
C PHE A 292 5.43 -7.30 -8.59
N ARG A 293 5.85 -8.51 -8.23
CA ARG A 293 6.98 -9.17 -8.88
C ARG A 293 6.70 -9.43 -10.36
N VAL A 294 5.52 -9.94 -10.69
CA VAL A 294 5.11 -10.21 -12.08
C VAL A 294 5.07 -8.90 -12.89
N VAL A 295 4.48 -7.83 -12.34
CA VAL A 295 4.46 -6.52 -13.01
C VAL A 295 5.87 -5.98 -13.20
N ALA A 296 6.73 -6.06 -12.18
CA ALA A 296 8.12 -5.63 -12.26
C ALA A 296 8.90 -6.37 -13.36
N ASP A 297 8.74 -7.69 -13.43
CA ASP A 297 9.42 -8.52 -14.41
C ASP A 297 8.88 -8.27 -15.83
N PHE A 298 7.57 -8.02 -15.97
CA PHE A 298 6.95 -7.62 -17.24
C PHE A 298 7.50 -6.30 -17.76
N LEU A 299 7.55 -5.25 -16.94
CA LEU A 299 8.03 -3.93 -17.35
C LEU A 299 9.52 -3.94 -17.70
N LYS A 300 10.35 -4.66 -16.93
CA LYS A 300 11.77 -4.85 -17.25
C LYS A 300 11.98 -5.58 -18.57
N TYR A 301 11.12 -6.55 -18.87
CA TYR A 301 11.16 -7.28 -20.13
C TYR A 301 10.83 -6.35 -21.31
N GLU A 302 9.77 -5.54 -21.20
CA GLU A 302 9.42 -4.55 -22.23
C GLU A 302 10.55 -3.52 -22.45
N GLU A 303 11.12 -2.94 -21.40
CA GLU A 303 12.27 -2.03 -21.52
C GLU A 303 13.47 -2.69 -22.22
N SER A 304 13.73 -3.95 -21.89
CA SER A 304 14.82 -4.73 -22.50
C SER A 304 14.56 -5.02 -23.97
N ASP A 305 13.32 -5.34 -24.34
CA ASP A 305 12.93 -5.63 -25.71
C ASP A 305 12.89 -4.36 -26.58
N GLU A 306 12.38 -3.24 -26.06
CA GLU A 306 12.50 -1.93 -26.71
C GLU A 306 13.96 -1.54 -26.94
N THR A 307 14.80 -1.74 -25.93
CA THR A 307 16.24 -1.46 -26.03
C THR A 307 16.89 -2.37 -27.07
N ARG A 308 16.50 -3.64 -27.13
CA ARG A 308 16.96 -4.61 -28.14
C ARG A 308 16.50 -4.23 -29.54
N TRP A 309 15.26 -3.78 -29.69
CA TRP A 309 14.69 -3.29 -30.94
C TRP A 309 15.39 -2.02 -31.42
N ARG A 310 15.61 -1.03 -30.55
CA ARG A 310 16.39 0.18 -30.85
C ARG A 310 17.82 -0.17 -31.27
N ARG A 311 18.49 -1.07 -30.54
CA ARG A 311 19.81 -1.59 -30.93
C ARG A 311 19.79 -2.37 -32.24
N SER A 312 18.67 -2.99 -32.63
CA SER A 312 18.55 -3.66 -33.94
C SER A 312 18.40 -2.65 -35.08
N LEU A 313 17.72 -1.52 -34.84
CA LEU A 313 17.64 -0.41 -35.78
C LEU A 313 18.99 0.31 -35.93
N GLU A 314 19.70 0.55 -34.84
CA GLU A 314 21.04 1.16 -34.82
C GLU A 314 22.15 0.19 -35.27
N GLY A 315 21.98 -1.10 -34.99
CA GLY A 315 22.87 -2.19 -35.36
C GLY A 315 22.89 -2.51 -36.86
N SER A 316 21.96 -1.93 -37.64
CA SER A 316 22.06 -1.89 -39.11
C SER A 316 23.18 -0.96 -39.60
N GLN A 317 23.90 -0.25 -38.71
CA GLN A 317 25.07 0.56 -39.06
C GLN A 317 26.37 0.23 -38.30
N SER A 318 26.44 -0.80 -37.44
CA SER A 318 27.73 -1.18 -36.85
C SER A 318 27.77 -2.62 -36.33
N VAL A 319 28.32 -3.50 -37.17
CA VAL A 319 28.73 -4.85 -36.75
C VAL A 319 30.24 -4.80 -36.47
N GLN A 320 30.66 -4.96 -35.21
CA GLN A 320 31.77 -5.85 -34.85
C GLN A 320 32.07 -5.95 -33.34
N ARG A 321 32.11 -7.22 -32.86
CA ARG A 321 32.98 -7.83 -31.82
C ARG A 321 32.83 -7.27 -30.38
N ARG A 322 32.59 -8.09 -29.34
CA ARG A 322 33.51 -9.13 -28.81
C ARG A 322 32.86 -9.90 -27.65
N THR A 323 33.42 -11.07 -27.36
CA THR A 323 33.00 -12.14 -26.43
C THR A 323 33.69 -12.06 -25.05
N GLU A 324 33.04 -12.67 -24.04
CA GLU A 324 33.55 -13.25 -22.76
C GLU A 324 33.97 -12.27 -21.64
N THR A 325 33.70 -12.44 -20.34
CA THR A 325 33.55 -13.61 -19.46
C THR A 325 32.86 -13.18 -18.14
N MET A 326 32.07 -14.03 -17.46
CA MET A 326 31.56 -13.78 -16.09
C MET A 326 32.03 -14.88 -15.12
N SER A 327 32.60 -14.46 -13.99
CA SER A 327 32.93 -15.29 -12.82
C SER A 327 31.84 -15.14 -11.75
N SER A 328 31.43 -16.26 -11.13
CA SER A 328 30.44 -16.32 -10.05
C SER A 328 31.08 -16.53 -8.67
N GLU A 329 30.66 -15.77 -7.66
CA GLU A 329 30.77 -16.16 -6.24
C GLU A 329 29.53 -15.67 -5.47
N HIS A 330 28.71 -16.61 -4.98
CA HIS A 330 28.55 -17.04 -3.58
C HIS A 330 27.61 -16.16 -2.73
N SER A 331 26.46 -16.76 -2.39
CA SER A 331 25.41 -16.24 -1.51
C SER A 331 25.55 -16.77 -0.08
N GLY A 332 25.42 -15.89 0.91
CA GLY A 332 25.12 -16.25 2.30
C GLY A 332 23.69 -15.84 2.65
N VAL A 333 22.98 -16.71 3.35
CA VAL A 333 21.65 -16.47 3.93
C VAL A 333 21.86 -16.32 5.43
N ASP A 334 21.38 -15.22 6.02
CA ASP A 334 21.20 -15.08 7.46
C ASP A 334 19.86 -14.36 7.73
N ASP A 335 19.15 -14.89 8.71
CA ASP A 335 17.86 -14.46 9.26
C ASP A 335 18.01 -13.19 10.13
N PRO A 336 16.99 -12.30 10.21
CA PRO A 336 16.79 -11.62 11.49
C PRO A 336 15.31 -11.45 11.86
N GLU A 337 14.89 -12.17 12.90
CA GLU A 337 13.88 -11.69 13.84
C GLU A 337 14.43 -10.51 14.64
N ASN A 338 14.22 -9.29 14.12
CA ASN A 338 13.92 -8.03 14.80
C ASN A 338 14.25 -6.85 13.87
N PHE A 339 13.25 -6.07 13.49
CA PHE A 339 13.43 -4.81 12.76
C PHE A 339 12.92 -3.64 13.60
N THR A 340 13.51 -2.47 13.36
CA THR A 340 13.16 -1.21 14.04
C THR A 340 12.57 -0.23 13.03
N TRP A 341 11.82 0.76 13.49
CA TRP A 341 11.23 1.78 12.62
C TRP A 341 12.03 3.08 12.72
N LYS A 342 12.37 3.67 11.56
CA LYS A 342 12.92 5.02 11.49
C LYS A 342 11.87 5.96 10.92
N ARG A 343 11.36 6.86 11.76
CA ARG A 343 10.39 7.88 11.35
C ARG A 343 11.07 9.01 10.57
N SER A 344 10.43 9.44 9.50
CA SER A 344 10.74 10.64 8.75
C SER A 344 9.48 11.45 8.54
N TYR A 345 9.65 12.75 8.30
CA TYR A 345 8.55 13.66 8.06
C TYR A 345 8.75 14.33 6.71
N THR A 346 7.65 14.52 5.98
CA THR A 346 7.61 15.34 4.77
C THR A 346 7.56 16.83 5.16
N ARG A 347 7.88 17.76 4.24
CA ARG A 347 8.13 19.17 4.60
C ARG A 347 6.97 20.07 4.22
#